data_AF-A0A840YAA0-F1
#
_entry.id   AF-A0A840YAA0-F1
#
_cell.length_a   1.000
_cell.length_b   1.000
_cell.length_c   1.000
_cell.angle_alpha   90.00
_cell.angle_beta   90.00
_cell.angle_gamma   90.00
#
_symmetry.space_group_name_H-M   'P 1'
#
loop_
_entity.id
_entity.type
_entity.pdbx_description
1 polymer ?
#
loop_
_entity_poly.entity_id
_entity_poly.type
_entity_poly.pdbx_seq_one_letter_code
_entity_poly.pdbx_strand_id
1 'polypeptide(L)'
;MKLLSKERALDIGRGAYDHVVARTPLGAGNDATNPHNWHGTTYIGGVGIPTPSFFGDGTGVAGICVAQLRKDYEAKVEADGVTEEIDRLFLLAELTGQAGCGNCAEVTAAVIVWLMKHRVEGPIEKMSYADGDHTFCVLNRDWNTPVNEPAHWNEAAVYIDVWRRDLSLGRDMALRNRRNFGRFGAPAYGFTVNQRWERG
;
A
#
# COMPACT_ATOMS: atom_id res chain seq x y z
N MET A 1 14.77 15.60 -11.97
CA MET A 1 14.44 14.71 -10.83
C MET A 1 15.56 14.74 -9.79
N LYS A 2 15.25 15.18 -8.57
CA LYS A 2 16.20 15.17 -7.44
C LYS A 2 15.99 13.89 -6.65
N LEU A 3 17.05 13.09 -6.46
CA LEU A 3 16.99 11.89 -5.63
C LEU A 3 17.45 12.19 -4.21
N LEU A 4 16.78 11.56 -3.24
CA LEU A 4 17.17 11.57 -1.82
C LEU A 4 18.34 10.60 -1.59
N SER A 5 19.12 10.85 -0.53
CA SER A 5 20.04 9.82 -0.02
C SER A 5 19.27 8.61 0.46
N LYS A 6 19.94 7.45 0.50
CA LYS A 6 19.37 6.18 0.95
C LYS A 6 18.79 6.29 2.37
N GLU A 7 19.55 6.88 3.29
CA GLU A 7 19.16 7.04 4.70
C GLU A 7 17.92 7.92 4.81
N ARG A 8 17.90 9.02 4.05
CA ARG A 8 16.77 9.95 4.07
C ARG A 8 15.51 9.34 3.46
N ALA A 9 15.64 8.59 2.36
CA ALA A 9 14.52 7.90 1.73
C ALA A 9 13.92 6.84 2.67
N LEU A 10 14.76 6.06 3.35
CA LEU A 10 14.32 5.05 4.33
C LEU A 10 13.64 5.68 5.54
N ASP A 11 14.20 6.75 6.10
CA ASP A 11 13.63 7.49 7.23
C ASP A 11 12.24 8.05 6.88
N ILE A 12 12.11 8.72 5.73
CA ILE A 12 10.82 9.22 5.24
C ILE A 12 9.83 8.07 4.99
N GLY A 13 10.28 7.01 4.32
CA GLY A 13 9.45 5.84 4.03
C GLY A 13 8.94 5.16 5.30
N ARG A 14 9.80 5.05 6.33
CA ARG A 14 9.43 4.56 7.66
C ARG A 14 8.38 5.45 8.32
N GLY A 15 8.58 6.76 8.30
CA GLY A 15 7.61 7.72 8.84
C GLY A 15 6.23 7.61 8.18
N ALA A 16 6.18 7.46 6.85
CA ALA A 16 4.94 7.25 6.11
C ALA A 16 4.28 5.92 6.49
N TYR A 17 5.06 4.84 6.51
CA TYR A 17 4.58 3.50 6.86
C TYR A 17 4.00 3.46 8.28
N ASP A 18 4.75 3.93 9.28
CA ASP A 18 4.35 3.90 10.69
C ASP A 18 3.10 4.76 10.91
N HIS A 19 3.02 5.91 10.24
CA HIS A 19 1.85 6.79 10.31
C HIS A 19 0.57 6.12 9.83
N VAL A 20 0.64 5.39 8.71
CA VAL A 20 -0.53 4.71 8.12
C VAL A 20 -0.87 3.48 8.95
N VAL A 21 0.10 2.65 9.35
CA VAL A 21 -0.12 1.50 10.23
C VAL A 21 -0.83 1.90 11.53
N ALA A 22 -0.43 3.02 12.14
CA ALA A 22 -1.07 3.54 13.34
C ALA A 22 -2.53 4.00 13.11
N ARG A 23 -2.88 4.38 11.89
CA ARG A 23 -4.22 4.86 11.50
C ARG A 23 -5.11 3.79 10.91
N THR A 24 -4.60 2.62 10.57
CA THR A 24 -5.40 1.51 10.00
C THR A 24 -5.32 0.22 10.84
N PRO A 25 -5.65 0.27 12.15
CA PRO A 25 -5.48 -0.86 13.07
C PRO A 25 -6.37 -2.08 12.75
N LEU A 26 -7.50 -1.89 12.07
CA LEU A 26 -8.45 -2.96 11.74
C LEU A 26 -8.11 -3.67 10.43
N GLY A 27 -7.01 -3.31 9.76
CA GLY A 27 -6.58 -4.02 8.57
C GLY A 27 -5.55 -3.25 7.78
N ALA A 28 -4.33 -3.80 7.79
CA ALA A 28 -3.30 -3.65 6.78
C ALA A 28 -2.56 -4.99 6.64
N GLY A 29 -3.28 -6.11 6.58
CA GLY A 29 -2.63 -7.41 6.63
C GLY A 29 -3.56 -8.58 6.41
N ASN A 30 -3.61 -9.05 5.17
CA ASN A 30 -3.59 -10.48 4.96
C ASN A 30 -2.15 -10.89 5.33
N ASP A 31 -1.97 -11.57 6.46
CA ASP A 31 -0.70 -12.25 6.69
C ASP A 31 -0.54 -13.32 5.61
N ALA A 32 0.23 -13.02 4.57
CA ALA A 32 0.46 -13.91 3.43
C ALA A 32 1.14 -15.23 3.84
N THR A 33 1.74 -15.30 5.04
CA THR A 33 2.34 -16.51 5.60
C THR A 33 1.37 -17.35 6.42
N ASN A 34 0.19 -16.83 6.73
CA ASN A 34 -0.85 -17.56 7.47
C ASN A 34 -1.90 -18.12 6.48
N PRO A 35 -1.91 -19.45 6.22
CA PRO A 35 -2.87 -20.07 5.30
C PRO A 35 -4.33 -19.95 5.76
N HIS A 36 -4.58 -19.54 7.01
CA HIS A 36 -5.92 -19.26 7.52
C HIS A 36 -6.38 -17.81 7.28
N ASN A 37 -5.46 -16.89 6.98
CA ASN A 37 -5.78 -15.48 6.68
C ASN A 37 -6.14 -15.21 5.22
N TRP A 38 -6.11 -16.24 4.36
CA TRP A 38 -6.66 -16.16 3.01
C TRP A 38 -8.20 -15.98 3.00
N HIS A 39 -8.85 -16.07 4.16
CA HIS A 39 -10.31 -15.99 4.32
C HIS A 39 -10.80 -14.95 5.35
N GLY A 40 -10.06 -13.86 5.56
CA GLY A 40 -10.64 -12.67 6.21
C GLY A 40 -10.67 -12.69 7.75
N THR A 41 -9.65 -13.23 8.41
CA THR A 41 -9.53 -13.10 9.88
C THR A 41 -8.70 -11.88 10.27
N THR A 42 -9.34 -10.91 10.93
CA THR A 42 -8.70 -9.72 11.48
C THR A 42 -8.08 -10.04 12.85
N TYR A 43 -6.80 -9.74 13.06
CA TYR A 43 -6.20 -9.77 14.41
C TYR A 43 -6.24 -8.36 15.00
N ILE A 44 -7.08 -8.15 16.02
CA ILE A 44 -7.06 -6.94 16.85
C ILE A 44 -6.17 -7.24 18.07
N GLY A 45 -5.06 -6.50 18.22
CA GLY A 45 -4.36 -6.36 19.50
C GLY A 45 -3.77 -7.62 20.15
N GLY A 46 -3.43 -8.67 19.38
CA GLY A 46 -2.78 -9.87 19.94
C GLY A 46 -3.71 -10.79 20.75
N VAL A 47 -5.02 -10.53 20.75
CA VAL A 47 -6.02 -11.42 21.35
C VAL A 47 -6.78 -12.09 20.20
N GLY A 48 -6.55 -13.38 20.00
CA GLY A 48 -7.29 -14.17 19.02
C GLY A 48 -8.74 -14.32 19.45
N ILE A 49 -9.63 -13.50 18.90
CA ILE A 49 -11.07 -13.71 19.01
C ILE A 49 -11.45 -14.65 17.86
N PRO A 50 -11.95 -15.87 18.13
CA PRO A 50 -12.42 -16.74 17.07
C PRO A 50 -13.71 -16.15 16.52
N THR A 51 -13.67 -15.58 15.32
CA THR A 51 -14.90 -15.35 14.56
C THR A 51 -15.34 -16.68 13.95
N PRO A 52 -16.64 -17.03 14.00
CA PRO A 52 -17.11 -18.24 13.35
C PRO A 52 -16.81 -18.15 11.86
N SER A 53 -16.06 -19.11 11.35
CA SER A 53 -15.69 -19.25 9.96
C SER A 53 -16.95 -19.43 9.09
N PHE A 54 -17.39 -18.36 8.46
CA PHE A 54 -18.25 -18.42 7.28
C PHE A 54 -17.38 -18.17 6.05
N PHE A 55 -17.58 -19.02 5.05
CA PHE A 55 -16.75 -19.16 3.86
C PHE A 55 -16.70 -17.86 3.02
N GLY A 56 -15.50 -17.36 2.72
CA GLY A 56 -15.12 -16.92 1.37
C GLY A 56 -15.76 -15.67 0.76
N ASP A 57 -16.46 -14.80 1.48
CA ASP A 57 -17.22 -13.67 0.92
C ASP A 57 -16.76 -12.27 1.40
N GLY A 58 -15.68 -12.17 2.16
CA GLY A 58 -15.21 -10.89 2.68
C GLY A 58 -16.00 -10.36 3.88
N THR A 59 -16.74 -11.21 4.60
CA THR A 59 -17.52 -10.85 5.79
C THR A 59 -16.73 -10.70 7.10
N GLY A 60 -15.40 -10.74 7.06
CA GLY A 60 -14.58 -10.33 8.21
C GLY A 60 -14.80 -8.84 8.55
N VAL A 61 -14.62 -8.45 9.81
CA VAL A 61 -14.80 -7.05 10.27
C VAL A 61 -14.02 -6.06 9.38
N ALA A 62 -12.81 -6.45 8.95
CA ALA A 62 -12.01 -5.68 8.01
C ALA A 62 -12.67 -5.54 6.62
N GLY A 63 -13.28 -6.61 6.08
CA GLY A 63 -13.94 -6.58 4.77
C GLY A 63 -15.23 -5.77 4.77
N ILE A 64 -16.03 -5.86 5.84
CA ILE A 64 -17.20 -4.99 6.06
C ILE A 64 -16.76 -3.53 6.13
N CYS A 65 -15.68 -3.24 6.86
CA CYS A 65 -15.15 -1.89 6.99
C CYS A 65 -14.69 -1.32 5.63
N VAL A 66 -13.92 -2.08 4.85
CA VAL A 66 -13.47 -1.65 3.51
C VAL A 66 -14.66 -1.47 2.55
N ALA A 67 -15.65 -2.34 2.60
CA ALA A 67 -16.86 -2.19 1.79
C ALA A 67 -17.64 -0.91 2.13
N GLN A 68 -17.77 -0.58 3.42
CA GLN A 68 -18.41 0.66 3.85
C GLN A 68 -17.59 1.89 3.43
N LEU A 69 -16.27 1.87 3.66
CA LEU A 69 -15.35 2.93 3.21
C LEU A 69 -15.53 3.23 1.73
N ARG A 70 -15.65 2.21 0.87
CA ARG A 70 -15.83 2.38 -0.58
C ARG A 70 -17.17 3.02 -0.93
N LYS A 71 -18.25 2.64 -0.24
CA LYS A 71 -19.56 3.30 -0.39
C LYS A 71 -19.49 4.77 0.02
N ASP A 72 -18.85 5.06 1.15
CA ASP A 72 -18.70 6.43 1.64
C ASP A 72 -17.86 7.27 0.66
N TYR A 73 -16.81 6.66 0.09
CA TYR A 73 -16.00 7.28 -0.96
C TYR A 73 -16.80 7.61 -2.21
N GLU A 74 -17.55 6.66 -2.76
CA GLU A 74 -18.39 6.88 -3.96
C GLU A 74 -19.43 7.97 -3.71
N ALA A 75 -20.14 7.91 -2.58
CA ALA A 75 -21.13 8.90 -2.19
C ALA A 75 -20.51 10.30 -2.05
N LYS A 76 -19.30 10.40 -1.49
CA LYS A 76 -18.62 11.69 -1.29
C LYS A 76 -18.03 12.25 -2.59
N VAL A 77 -17.52 11.39 -3.47
CA VAL A 77 -17.11 11.79 -4.83
C VAL A 77 -18.29 12.39 -5.60
N GLU A 78 -19.46 11.75 -5.53
CA GLU A 78 -20.68 12.25 -6.18
C GLU A 78 -21.16 13.56 -5.55
N ALA A 79 -21.30 13.60 -4.22
CA ALA A 79 -21.81 14.77 -3.50
C ALA A 79 -20.93 16.02 -3.65
N ASP A 80 -19.61 15.85 -3.61
CA ASP A 80 -18.65 16.96 -3.70
C ASP A 80 -18.24 17.27 -5.15
N GLY A 81 -18.69 16.47 -6.13
CA GLY A 81 -18.36 16.65 -7.55
C GLY A 81 -16.87 16.48 -7.85
N VAL A 82 -16.18 15.55 -7.18
CA VAL A 82 -14.72 15.38 -7.28
C VAL A 82 -14.33 14.74 -8.61
N THR A 83 -13.76 15.52 -9.52
CA THR A 83 -13.33 15.05 -10.86
C THR A 83 -11.85 14.73 -10.93
N GLU A 84 -11.01 15.53 -10.25
CA GLU A 84 -9.57 15.43 -10.35
C GLU A 84 -9.04 14.18 -9.65
N GLU A 85 -8.13 13.45 -10.32
CA GLU A 85 -7.57 12.21 -9.80
C GLU A 85 -6.79 12.43 -8.50
N ILE A 86 -6.13 13.59 -8.38
CA ILE A 86 -5.42 13.94 -7.16
C ILE A 86 -6.38 14.17 -5.99
N ASP A 87 -7.49 14.86 -6.21
CA ASP A 87 -8.47 15.11 -5.15
C ASP A 87 -9.13 13.80 -4.70
N ARG A 88 -9.39 12.89 -5.65
CA ARG A 88 -9.84 11.52 -5.35
C ARG A 88 -8.85 10.75 -4.49
N LEU A 89 -7.54 10.88 -4.75
CA LEU A 89 -6.50 10.24 -3.94
C LEU A 89 -6.48 10.81 -2.51
N PHE A 90 -6.59 12.13 -2.36
CA PHE A 90 -6.64 12.79 -1.05
C PHE A 90 -7.89 12.39 -0.27
N LEU A 91 -9.05 12.32 -0.92
CA LEU A 91 -10.30 11.87 -0.33
C LEU A 91 -10.21 10.42 0.14
N LEU A 92 -9.68 9.52 -0.70
CA LEU A 92 -9.53 8.11 -0.34
C LEU A 92 -8.62 7.92 0.87
N ALA A 93 -7.50 8.64 0.92
CA ALA A 93 -6.57 8.62 2.04
C ALA A 93 -7.22 9.14 3.34
N GLU A 94 -8.03 10.19 3.25
CA GLU A 94 -8.77 10.74 4.40
C GLU A 94 -9.77 9.72 4.95
N LEU A 95 -10.62 9.17 4.10
CA LEU A 95 -11.62 8.17 4.49
C LEU A 95 -10.98 6.91 5.06
N THR A 96 -9.84 6.49 4.51
CA THR A 96 -9.03 5.38 5.04
C THR A 96 -8.58 5.63 6.48
N GLY A 97 -8.09 6.84 6.76
CA GLY A 97 -7.69 7.22 8.12
C GLY A 97 -8.86 7.36 9.09
N GLN A 98 -10.02 7.83 8.61
CA GLN A 98 -11.24 7.96 9.42
C GLN A 98 -11.86 6.60 9.77
N ALA A 99 -11.92 5.69 8.79
CA ALA A 99 -12.49 4.37 8.96
C ALA A 99 -11.61 3.44 9.81
N GLY A 100 -10.30 3.70 9.91
CA GLY A 100 -9.39 2.85 10.66
C GLY A 100 -9.05 1.53 9.96
N CYS A 101 -9.33 1.42 8.65
CA CYS A 101 -9.14 0.21 7.84
C CYS A 101 -8.85 0.57 6.38
N GLY A 102 -8.23 -0.36 5.65
CA GLY A 102 -8.02 -0.23 4.21
C GLY A 102 -7.48 -1.52 3.58
N ASN A 103 -7.73 -1.74 2.30
CA ASN A 103 -7.03 -2.76 1.52
C ASN A 103 -5.79 -2.11 0.85
N CYS A 104 -5.08 -2.84 -0.01
CA CYS A 104 -3.82 -2.40 -0.62
C CYS A 104 -3.91 -1.05 -1.31
N ALA A 105 -4.99 -0.76 -2.04
CA ALA A 105 -5.19 0.51 -2.73
C ALA A 105 -5.42 1.68 -1.75
N GLU A 106 -6.26 1.48 -0.74
CA GLU A 106 -6.62 2.48 0.28
C GLU A 106 -5.39 2.87 1.13
N VAL A 107 -4.66 1.89 1.67
CA VAL A 107 -3.48 2.18 2.48
C VAL A 107 -2.33 2.74 1.64
N THR A 108 -2.21 2.36 0.36
CA THR A 108 -1.25 2.96 -0.55
C THR A 108 -1.57 4.43 -0.83
N ALA A 109 -2.85 4.76 -1.02
CA ALA A 109 -3.28 6.14 -1.16
C ALA A 109 -2.92 6.97 0.09
N ALA A 110 -3.15 6.41 1.28
CA ALA A 110 -2.77 7.05 2.54
C ALA A 110 -1.26 7.32 2.65
N VAL A 111 -0.41 6.37 2.23
CA VAL A 111 1.05 6.56 2.18
C VAL A 111 1.43 7.69 1.23
N ILE A 112 0.91 7.68 0.00
CA ILE A 112 1.25 8.69 -1.01
C ILE A 112 0.82 10.08 -0.55
N VAL A 113 -0.40 10.22 -0.04
CA VAL A 113 -0.91 11.51 0.47
C VAL A 113 -0.09 11.99 1.67
N TRP A 114 0.36 11.09 2.54
CA TRP A 114 1.29 11.45 3.61
C TRP A 114 2.59 12.04 3.04
N LEU A 115 3.22 11.38 2.07
CA LEU A 115 4.46 11.85 1.43
C LEU A 115 4.26 13.22 0.76
N MET A 116 3.14 13.41 0.06
CA MET A 116 2.79 14.67 -0.56
C MET A 116 2.58 15.80 0.45
N LYS A 117 1.82 15.55 1.54
CA LYS A 117 1.58 16.53 2.61
C LYS A 117 2.87 16.93 3.33
N HIS A 118 3.85 16.01 3.43
CA HIS A 118 5.18 16.28 4.00
C HIS A 118 6.17 16.86 2.99
N ARG A 119 5.72 17.20 1.77
CA ARG A 119 6.51 17.88 0.74
C ARG A 119 7.82 17.18 0.41
N VAL A 120 7.80 15.84 0.37
CA VAL A 120 8.96 15.01 0.04
C VAL A 120 9.46 15.37 -1.37
N GLU A 121 10.77 15.58 -1.51
CA GLU A 121 11.39 16.04 -2.76
C GLU A 121 11.71 14.88 -3.73
N GLY A 122 11.71 13.64 -3.25
CA GLY A 122 11.97 12.46 -4.08
C GLY A 122 10.75 12.03 -4.90
N PRO A 123 10.95 11.31 -6.02
CA PRO A 123 9.86 10.73 -6.80
C PRO A 123 8.96 9.81 -5.97
N ILE A 124 7.66 9.84 -6.22
CA ILE A 124 6.68 8.96 -5.59
C ILE A 124 5.93 8.26 -6.72
N GLU A 125 5.81 6.94 -6.63
CA GLU A 125 5.09 6.14 -7.62
C GLU A 125 4.07 5.24 -6.95
N LYS A 126 2.85 5.25 -7.48
CA LYS A 126 1.85 4.22 -7.18
C LYS A 126 2.06 3.10 -8.19
N MET A 127 2.37 1.91 -7.71
CA MET A 127 2.66 0.76 -8.55
C MET A 127 1.75 -0.41 -8.20
N SER A 128 1.52 -1.28 -9.18
CA SER A 128 0.79 -2.53 -9.00
C SER A 128 1.54 -3.69 -9.64
N TYR A 129 1.23 -4.92 -9.25
CA TYR A 129 1.58 -6.08 -10.08
C TYR A 129 0.84 -5.99 -11.42
N ALA A 130 1.40 -6.56 -12.48
CA ALA A 130 0.86 -6.48 -13.83
C ALA A 130 -0.53 -7.11 -13.99
N ASP A 131 -0.91 -8.05 -13.13
CA ASP A 131 -2.26 -8.62 -13.05
C ASP A 131 -3.25 -7.73 -12.28
N GLY A 132 -2.78 -6.63 -11.69
CA GLY A 132 -3.59 -5.64 -10.99
C GLY A 132 -4.04 -6.04 -9.59
N ASP A 133 -3.63 -7.21 -9.07
CA ASP A 133 -4.18 -7.77 -7.83
C ASP A 133 -3.67 -7.06 -6.56
N HIS A 134 -2.59 -6.29 -6.66
CA HIS A 134 -1.99 -5.60 -5.52
C HIS A 134 -1.43 -4.25 -5.88
N THR A 135 -1.55 -3.29 -4.98
CA THR A 135 -1.05 -1.93 -5.14
C THR A 135 -0.16 -1.54 -3.97
N PHE A 136 0.93 -0.85 -4.25
CA PHE A 136 1.92 -0.40 -3.26
C PHE A 136 2.57 0.93 -3.69
N CYS A 137 3.31 1.55 -2.79
CA CYS A 137 4.03 2.80 -3.06
C CYS A 137 5.53 2.52 -3.23
N VAL A 138 6.15 3.17 -4.21
CA VAL A 138 7.61 3.24 -4.34
C VAL A 138 8.05 4.69 -4.21
N LEU A 139 8.96 4.93 -3.28
CA LEU A 139 9.57 6.23 -3.03
C LEU A 139 10.99 6.23 -3.60
N ASN A 140 11.36 7.36 -4.22
CA ASN A 140 12.72 7.71 -4.62
C ASN A 140 13.37 6.75 -5.64
N ARG A 141 12.55 6.11 -6.49
CA ARG A 141 13.05 5.33 -7.62
C ARG A 141 13.42 6.27 -8.77
N ASP A 142 14.61 6.06 -9.34
CA ASP A 142 15.02 6.70 -10.58
C ASP A 142 14.16 6.17 -11.74
N TRP A 143 13.35 7.04 -12.35
CA TRP A 143 12.45 6.68 -13.43
C TRP A 143 13.14 6.14 -14.70
N ASN A 144 14.46 6.35 -14.85
CA ASN A 144 15.25 5.77 -15.94
C ASN A 144 15.64 4.31 -15.68
N THR A 145 15.44 3.79 -14.47
CA THR A 145 15.68 2.37 -14.17
C THR A 145 14.52 1.50 -14.65
N PRO A 146 14.76 0.25 -15.07
CA PRO A 146 13.70 -0.62 -15.56
C PRO A 146 12.67 -0.92 -14.47
N VAL A 147 11.40 -0.65 -14.77
CA VAL A 147 10.27 -0.86 -13.85
C VAL A 147 10.19 -2.31 -13.37
N ASN A 148 10.40 -3.26 -14.28
CA ASN A 148 10.26 -4.71 -14.03
C ASN A 148 11.50 -5.38 -13.45
N GLU A 149 12.55 -4.62 -13.15
CA GLU A 149 13.81 -5.15 -12.64
C GLU A 149 14.24 -4.42 -11.36
N PRO A 150 13.61 -4.71 -10.20
CA PRO A 150 13.90 -4.02 -8.95
C PRO A 150 15.36 -4.10 -8.51
N ALA A 151 16.07 -5.16 -8.90
CA ALA A 151 17.51 -5.29 -8.68
C ALA A 151 18.34 -4.17 -9.35
N HIS A 152 17.81 -3.57 -10.43
CA HIS A 152 18.44 -2.47 -11.18
C HIS A 152 17.91 -1.08 -10.79
N TRP A 153 16.97 -0.97 -9.85
CA TRP A 153 16.57 0.33 -9.32
C TRP A 153 17.76 0.99 -8.60
N ASN A 154 17.73 2.31 -8.39
CA ASN A 154 18.77 3.01 -7.63
C ASN A 154 18.78 2.56 -6.15
N GLU A 155 19.93 2.71 -5.48
CA GLU A 155 20.16 2.21 -4.11
C GLU A 155 19.27 2.85 -3.04
N ALA A 156 18.68 3.99 -3.35
CA ALA A 156 17.83 4.76 -2.46
C ALA A 156 16.34 4.61 -2.78
N ALA A 157 15.96 3.72 -3.71
CA ALA A 157 14.56 3.38 -3.96
C ALA A 157 14.01 2.59 -2.78
N VAL A 158 12.85 3.01 -2.27
CA VAL A 158 12.18 2.41 -1.11
C VAL A 158 10.82 1.87 -1.53
N TYR A 159 10.61 0.58 -1.29
CA TYR A 159 9.33 -0.10 -1.43
C TYR A 159 8.55 0.02 -0.12
N ILE A 160 7.33 0.54 -0.20
CA ILE A 160 6.43 0.78 0.94
C ILE A 160 5.13 0.04 0.68
N ASP A 161 4.90 -1.03 1.46
CA ASP A 161 3.73 -1.87 1.36
C ASP A 161 3.13 -2.11 2.74
N VAL A 162 2.27 -1.18 3.14
CA VAL A 162 1.60 -1.22 4.44
C VAL A 162 0.71 -2.46 4.56
N TRP A 163 0.06 -2.88 3.47
CA TRP A 163 -0.84 -4.04 3.47
C TRP A 163 -0.11 -5.37 3.63
N ARG A 164 1.13 -5.50 3.13
CA ARG A 164 1.99 -6.66 3.41
C ARG A 164 2.85 -6.50 4.64
N ARG A 165 2.73 -5.36 5.34
CA ARG A 165 3.60 -4.94 6.43
C ARG A 165 5.09 -4.96 6.06
N ASP A 166 5.43 -4.58 4.83
CA ASP A 166 6.82 -4.49 4.38
C ASP A 166 7.25 -3.05 4.10
N LEU A 167 8.48 -2.75 4.53
CA LEU A 167 9.25 -1.60 4.11
C LEU A 167 10.67 -2.08 3.86
N SER A 168 11.15 -1.91 2.64
CA SER A 168 12.49 -2.34 2.25
C SER A 168 13.05 -1.48 1.12
N LEU A 169 14.32 -1.69 0.81
CA LEU A 169 14.90 -1.14 -0.42
C LEU A 169 14.32 -1.89 -1.62
N GLY A 170 14.11 -1.18 -2.72
CA GLY A 170 13.54 -1.76 -3.94
C GLY A 170 14.33 -2.97 -4.45
N ARG A 171 15.66 -2.93 -4.35
CA ARG A 171 16.55 -4.05 -4.73
C ARG A 171 16.33 -5.31 -3.88
N ASP A 172 15.89 -5.14 -2.63
CA ASP A 172 15.65 -6.25 -1.70
C ASP A 172 14.22 -6.83 -1.83
N MET A 173 13.35 -6.18 -2.60
CA MET A 173 11.94 -6.56 -2.74
C MET A 173 11.78 -8.00 -3.21
N ALA A 174 12.56 -8.44 -4.21
CA ALA A 174 12.50 -9.81 -4.73
C ALA A 174 12.91 -10.86 -3.69
N LEU A 175 13.90 -10.55 -2.83
CA LEU A 175 14.36 -11.45 -1.78
C LEU A 175 13.32 -11.62 -0.67
N ARG A 176 12.62 -10.53 -0.31
CA ARG A 176 11.58 -10.55 0.72
C ARG A 176 10.28 -11.17 0.23
N ASN A 177 9.88 -10.89 -1.01
CA ASN A 177 8.68 -11.46 -1.61
C ASN A 177 8.76 -12.99 -1.77
N ARG A 178 9.95 -13.58 -2.02
CA ARG A 178 10.12 -15.05 -2.09
C ARG A 178 9.65 -15.79 -0.82
N ARG A 179 9.67 -15.16 0.35
CA ARG A 179 9.24 -15.78 1.63
C ARG A 179 7.74 -15.67 1.89
N ASN A 180 7.09 -14.62 1.39
CA ASN A 180 5.66 -14.36 1.61
C ASN A 180 4.76 -15.06 0.58
N PHE A 181 5.30 -15.48 -0.57
CA PHE A 181 4.56 -16.10 -1.67
C PHE A 181 4.62 -17.64 -1.65
N GLY A 182 4.36 -18.30 -0.52
CA GLY A 182 4.46 -19.76 -0.30
C GLY A 182 3.76 -20.71 -1.31
N ARG A 183 3.16 -20.21 -2.39
CA ARG A 183 2.71 -20.97 -3.56
C ARG A 183 2.72 -20.20 -4.90
N PHE A 184 3.11 -18.91 -4.90
CA PHE A 184 3.29 -18.10 -6.11
C PHE A 184 4.79 -17.94 -6.37
N GLY A 185 5.48 -19.07 -6.60
CA GLY A 185 6.90 -19.06 -6.95
C GLY A 185 7.13 -18.03 -8.05
N ALA A 186 7.91 -16.99 -7.74
CA ALA A 186 8.09 -15.76 -8.52
C ALA A 186 7.62 -15.90 -9.96
N PRO A 187 6.36 -15.54 -10.27
CA PRO A 187 5.98 -15.47 -11.65
C PRO A 187 6.70 -14.24 -12.17
N ALA A 188 6.93 -14.24 -13.47
CA ALA A 188 7.40 -13.10 -14.22
C ALA A 188 6.36 -11.94 -14.18
N TYR A 189 5.92 -11.52 -13.00
CA TYR A 189 4.99 -10.43 -12.81
C TYR A 189 5.76 -9.14 -13.00
N GLY A 190 5.54 -8.52 -14.15
CA GLY A 190 5.87 -7.13 -14.33
C GLY A 190 5.16 -6.28 -13.27
N PHE A 191 5.66 -5.07 -13.10
CA PHE A 191 5.00 -4.01 -12.38
C PHE A 191 4.44 -3.02 -13.39
N THR A 192 3.29 -2.46 -13.05
CA THR A 192 2.72 -1.32 -13.76
C THR A 192 2.90 -0.09 -12.89
N VAL A 193 3.43 0.99 -13.48
CA VAL A 193 3.39 2.31 -12.85
C VAL A 193 2.02 2.90 -13.15
N ASN A 194 1.18 3.03 -12.13
CA ASN A 194 -0.16 3.59 -12.27
C ASN A 194 -0.11 5.11 -12.33
N GLN A 195 0.67 5.72 -11.43
CA GLN A 195 0.76 7.16 -11.25
C GLN A 195 2.15 7.55 -10.75
N ARG A 196 2.59 8.77 -11.09
CA ARG A 196 3.85 9.36 -10.67
C ARG A 196 3.63 10.75 -10.12
N TRP A 197 4.37 11.09 -9.07
CA TRP A 197 4.48 12.44 -8.55
C TRP A 197 5.95 12.75 -8.33
N GLU A 198 6.38 13.93 -8.74
CA GLU A 198 7.64 14.52 -8.32
C GLU A 198 7.39 15.99 -7.98
N ARG A 199 8.22 16.54 -7.10
CA ARG A 199 8.21 17.97 -6.86
C ARG A 199 9.15 18.64 -7.87
N GLY A 200 8.60 19.61 -8.61
CA GLY A 200 9.37 20.54 -9.44
C GLY A 200 10.18 21.54 -8.62
#